data_AF-A0A147JSH9-F1
#
_entry.id   AF-A0A147JSH9-F1
#
_cell.length_a   1.000
_cell.length_b   1.000
_cell.length_c   1.000
_cell.angle_alpha   90.00
_cell.angle_beta   90.00
_cell.angle_gamma   90.00
#
_symmetry.space_group_name_H-M   'P 1'
#
loop_
_entity.id
_entity.type
_entity.pdbx_description
1 polymer ?
#
loop_
_entity_poly.entity_id
_entity_poly.type
_entity_poly.pdbx_seq_one_letter_code
_entity_poly.pdbx_strand_id
1 'polypeptide(L)' 'MRPVRCFTCGKLLADKYDKFEERVKRGEDPARVLDDLGLKRYCCRTAVLTSVDFSDEIAKFKK' A
#
# COMPACT_ATOMS: atom_id res chain seq x y z
N MET A 1 9.79 1.36 2.85
CA MET A 1 9.19 2.07 4.00
C MET A 1 7.93 2.79 3.53
N ARG A 2 6.75 2.37 4.00
CA ARG A 2 5.44 2.94 3.61
C ARG A 2 4.79 3.72 4.75
N PRO A 3 3.89 4.67 4.46
CA PRO A 3 3.21 5.42 5.51
C PRO A 3 2.27 4.52 6.32
N VAL A 4 2.45 4.50 7.65
CA VAL A 4 1.65 3.64 8.55
C VAL A 4 0.16 4.03 8.52
N ARG A 5 -0.13 5.33 8.37
CA ARG A 5 -1.47 5.91 8.28
C ARG A 5 -1.58 6.79 7.04
N CYS A 6 -2.80 6.95 6.52
CA CYS A 6 -3.06 7.89 5.44
C CYS A 6 -2.88 9.35 5.90
N PHE A 7 -2.23 10.15 5.07
CA PHE A 7 -1.97 11.57 5.32
C PHE A 7 -3.23 12.43 5.50
N THR A 8 -4.33 12.08 4.84
CA THR A 8 -5.58 12.85 4.90
C THR A 8 -6.59 12.26 5.87
N CYS A 9 -6.86 10.94 5.75
CA CYS A 9 -7.94 10.30 6.51
C CYS A 9 -7.49 9.77 7.88
N GLY A 10 -6.17 9.69 8.14
CA GLY A 10 -5.62 9.11 9.38
C GLY A 10 -5.87 7.62 9.57
N LYS A 11 -6.55 6.95 8.62
CA LYS A 11 -6.84 5.51 8.67
C LYS A 11 -5.54 4.71 8.61
N LEU A 12 -5.50 3.61 9.36
CA LEU A 12 -4.39 2.64 9.32
C LEU A 12 -4.31 1.99 7.93
N LEU A 13 -3.12 2.00 7.35
CA LEU A 13 -2.81 1.40 6.05
C LEU A 13 -1.72 0.31 6.15
N ALA A 14 -0.90 0.33 7.20
CA ALA A 14 0.21 -0.60 7.42
C ALA A 14 -0.19 -2.08 7.24
N ASP A 15 -1.35 -2.48 7.76
CA ASP A 15 -1.85 -3.86 7.73
C ASP A 15 -2.28 -4.36 6.34
N LYS A 16 -2.43 -3.45 5.37
CA LYS A 16 -3.07 -3.73 4.08
C LYS A 16 -2.10 -3.78 2.91
N TYR A 17 -0.90 -3.24 3.11
CA TYR A 17 0.11 -3.12 2.07
C TYR A 17 0.57 -4.46 1.52
N ASP A 18 0.93 -5.40 2.40
CA ASP A 18 1.39 -6.73 1.99
C ASP A 18 0.29 -7.51 1.24
N LYS A 19 -0.93 -7.47 1.77
CA LYS A 19 -2.11 -8.13 1.17
C LYS A 19 -2.44 -7.53 -0.21
N PHE A 20 -2.32 -6.22 -0.35
CA PHE A 20 -2.54 -5.54 -1.63
C PHE A 20 -1.52 -6.01 -2.66
N GLU A 21 -0.23 -6.03 -2.32
CA GLU A 21 0.81 -6.46 -3.25
C GLU A 21 0.72 -7.93 -3.64
N GLU A 22 0.45 -8.83 -2.69
CA GLU A 22 0.30 -10.25 -2.99
C GLU A 22 -0.85 -10.51 -3.97
N ARG A 23 -1.98 -9.83 -3.79
CA ARG A 23 -3.15 -9.98 -4.66
C ARG A 23 -2.95 -9.34 -6.03
N VAL A 24 -2.30 -8.17 -6.09
CA VAL A 24 -1.93 -7.54 -7.36
C VAL A 24 -0.91 -8.39 -8.12
N LYS A 25 0.07 -9.00 -7.44
CA LYS A 25 1.02 -9.94 -8.05
C LYS A 25 0.36 -11.22 -8.57
N ARG A 26 -0.75 -11.65 -7.95
CA ARG A 26 -1.59 -12.76 -8.45
C ARG A 26 -2.39 -12.41 -9.70
N GLY A 27 -2.40 -11.15 -10.13
CA GLY A 27 -3.12 -10.68 -11.31
C GLY A 27 -4.57 -10.27 -11.03
N GLU A 28 -4.95 -10.05 -9.76
CA GLU A 28 -6.24 -9.47 -9.43
C GLU A 28 -6.29 -7.98 -9.78
N ASP A 29 -7.47 -7.51 -10.17
CA ASP A 29 -7.68 -6.10 -10.48
C ASP A 29 -7.48 -5.23 -9.22
N PRO A 30 -6.61 -4.20 -9.27
CA PRO A 30 -6.27 -3.40 -8.10
C PRO A 30 -7.46 -2.63 -7.53
N ALA A 31 -8.46 -2.26 -8.34
CA ALA A 31 -9.65 -1.59 -7.82
C ALA A 31 -10.48 -2.54 -6.94
N ARG A 32 -10.70 -3.78 -7.42
CA ARG A 32 -11.40 -4.81 -6.64
C ARG A 32 -10.68 -5.14 -5.33
N VAL A 33 -9.36 -5.22 -5.35
CA VAL A 33 -8.56 -5.48 -4.14
C VAL A 33 -8.70 -4.33 -3.13
N LEU A 34 -8.66 -3.08 -3.59
CA LEU A 34 -8.84 -1.91 -2.71
C LEU A 34 -10.25 -1.85 -2.09
N ASP A 35 -11.27 -2.27 -2.84
CA ASP A 35 -12.65 -2.37 -2.35
C ASP A 35 -12.79 -3.48 -1.30
N ASP A 36 -12.22 -4.67 -1.53
CA ASP A 36 -12.22 -5.78 -0.57
C ASP A 36 -11.46 -5.43 0.73
N LEU A 37 -10.37 -4.68 0.62
CA LEU A 37 -9.61 -4.16 1.76
C LEU A 37 -10.36 -3.04 2.53
N GLY A 38 -11.56 -2.65 2.11
CA GLY A 38 -12.40 -1.67 2.79
C GLY A 38 -11.86 -0.24 2.70
N LEU A 39 -11.11 0.08 1.65
CA LEU A 39 -10.62 1.43 1.36
C LEU A 39 -11.65 2.16 0.50
N LYS A 40 -12.65 2.77 1.15
CA LYS A 40 -13.74 3.49 0.44
C LYS A 40 -13.38 4.90 -0.02
N ARG A 41 -12.50 5.60 0.71
CA ARG A 41 -12.12 6.99 0.40
C ARG A 41 -10.95 7.05 -0.57
N TYR A 42 -11.03 7.95 -1.55
CA TYR A 42 -9.99 8.14 -2.56
C TYR A 42 -8.62 8.44 -1.94
N CYS A 43 -8.56 9.26 -0.89
CA CYS A 43 -7.30 9.65 -0.24
C CYS A 43 -6.52 8.44 0.31
N CYS A 44 -7.24 7.45 0.87
CA CYS A 44 -6.61 6.25 1.40
C CYS A 44 -6.26 5.27 0.25
N ARG A 45 -6.96 5.31 -0.91
CA ARG A 45 -6.61 4.54 -2.13
C ARG A 45 -5.36 5.08 -2.81
N THR A 46 -5.28 6.40 -3.01
CA THR A 46 -4.12 7.07 -3.61
C THR A 46 -2.86 6.75 -2.82
N ALA A 47 -2.92 6.86 -1.48
CA ALA A 47 -1.79 6.53 -0.61
C ALA A 47 -1.31 5.07 -0.73
N VAL A 48 -2.19 4.14 -1.13
CA VAL A 48 -1.81 2.74 -1.35
C VAL A 48 -1.27 2.50 -2.76
N LEU A 49 -1.84 3.17 -3.76
CA LEU A 49 -1.40 3.05 -5.15
C LEU A 49 -0.02 3.67 -5.39
N THR A 50 0.27 4.81 -4.74
CA THR A 50 1.53 5.54 -4.96
C THR A 50 2.65 5.12 -4.01
N SER A 51 2.38 4.21 -3.07
CA SER A 51 3.41 3.79 -2.13
C SER A 51 4.39 2.84 -2.82
N VAL A 52 5.63 3.28 -2.95
CA VAL A 52 6.75 2.47 -3.43
C VAL A 52 7.67 2.18 -2.24
N ASP A 53 8.09 0.93 -2.12
CA ASP A 53 8.98 0.50 -1.05
C ASP A 53 10.42 0.43 -1.56
N PHE A 54 11.24 1.43 -1.19
CA PHE A 54 12.67 1.47 -1.52
C PHE A 54 13.56 0.83 -0.44
N SER A 55 12.99 0.17 0.58
CA SER A 55 13.79 -0.32 1.70
C SER A 55 14.80 -1.39 1.29
N ASP A 56 14.43 -2.29 0.38
CA ASP A 56 15.32 -3.35 -0.12
C ASP A 56 16.50 -2.79 -0.93
N GLU A 57 16.29 -1.69 -1.65
CA GLU A 57 17.34 -1.03 -2.42
C GLU A 57 18.32 -0.31 -1.52
N ILE A 58 17.81 0.43 -0.54
CA ILE A 58 18.64 1.16 0.44
C ILE A 58 19.45 0.19 1.31
N ALA A 59 18.88 -0.97 1.67
CA ALA A 59 19.56 -1.98 2.47
C ALA A 59 20.88 -2.49 1.83
N LYS A 60 20.95 -2.53 0.49
CA LYS A 60 22.14 -2.99 -0.25
C LYS A 60 23.33 -2.01 -0.16
N PHE A 61 23.07 -0.74 0.16
CA PHE A 61 24.11 0.30 0.27
C PHE A 61 24.59 0.54 1.69
N LYS A 62 24.08 -0.23 2.69
CA LYS A 62 24.67 -0.20 4.03
C LYS A 62 26.05 -0.85 4.00
N LYS A 63 27.07 -0.01 4.15
CA LYS A 63 28.45 -0.40 4.43
C LYS A 63 28.57 -0.93 5.86
#